data_AF-A0A1B6IAQ1-F1
#
_entry.id   AF-A0A1B6IAQ1-F1
#
_cell.length_a   1.000
_cell.length_b   1.000
_cell.length_c   1.000
_cell.angle_alpha   90.00
_cell.angle_beta   90.00
_cell.angle_gamma   90.00
#
_symmetry.space_group_name_H-M   'P 1'
#
loop_
_entity.id
_entity.type
_entity.pdbx_description
1 polymer ?
#
loop_
_entity_poly.entity_id
_entity_poly.type
_entity_poly.pdbx_seq_one_letter_code
_entity_poly.pdbx_strand_id
1 'polypeptide(L)'
;MWGEVDSRFSFCAVACLSLLGKLDAINMEKAVEFVLSCRNFDGGFGSRPGSESHAGLIYCCVGFLSITGKLESIDGDLLGWWLSERQLPSGGLNGRPEKLPDVCYSWWVLASLAMLGRLHWVHGSSLQQFILACQDPETGGFSDRPGHMSDPFHTLFGVAGLS
;
A
#
# COMPACT_ATOMS: atom_id res chain seq x y z
N MET A 1 5.58 8.58 -26.69
CA MET A 1 5.50 8.87 -25.24
C MET A 1 6.70 8.17 -24.61
N TRP A 2 7.58 8.91 -23.93
CA TRP A 2 8.78 8.35 -23.30
C TRP A 2 8.56 8.29 -21.79
N GLY A 3 8.86 7.16 -21.16
CA GLY A 3 8.63 6.91 -19.73
C GLY A 3 7.54 5.88 -19.45
N GLU A 4 7.62 5.26 -18.27
CA GLU A 4 6.58 4.38 -17.73
C GLU A 4 5.32 5.19 -17.36
N VAL A 5 4.13 4.58 -17.45
CA VAL A 5 2.87 5.15 -16.96
C VAL A 5 2.40 4.31 -15.77
N ASP A 6 2.40 4.93 -14.59
CA ASP A 6 2.10 4.24 -13.33
C ASP A 6 1.50 5.20 -12.27
N SER A 7 0.52 4.71 -11.52
CA SER A 7 -0.15 5.43 -10.42
C SER A 7 0.79 5.87 -9.30
N ARG A 8 1.94 5.21 -9.12
CA ARG A 8 3.03 5.64 -8.22
C ARG A 8 3.47 7.08 -8.52
N PHE A 9 3.55 7.47 -9.79
CA PHE A 9 3.98 8.82 -10.16
C PHE A 9 2.94 9.88 -9.77
N SER A 10 1.66 9.56 -9.89
CA SER A 10 0.57 10.44 -9.43
C SER A 10 0.64 10.66 -7.93
N PHE A 11 0.84 9.59 -7.15
CA PHE A 11 0.99 9.68 -5.70
C PHE A 11 2.19 10.52 -5.29
N CYS A 12 3.39 10.22 -5.82
CA CYS A 12 4.60 10.97 -5.50
C CYS A 12 4.46 12.46 -5.86
N ALA A 13 3.89 12.78 -7.02
CA ALA A 13 3.67 14.16 -7.42
C ALA A 13 2.77 14.92 -6.43
N VAL A 14 1.61 14.34 -6.08
CA VAL A 14 0.66 14.98 -5.16
C VAL A 14 1.19 15.05 -3.73
N ALA A 15 1.90 14.03 -3.25
CA ALA A 15 2.55 14.06 -1.95
C ALA A 15 3.56 15.21 -1.84
N CYS A 16 4.44 15.36 -2.84
CA CYS A 16 5.39 16.46 -2.88
C CYS A 16 4.71 17.82 -2.98
N LEU A 17 3.73 17.97 -3.88
CA LEU A 17 3.02 19.25 -4.07
C LEU A 17 2.21 19.65 -2.82
N SER A 18 1.62 18.69 -2.12
CA SER A 18 0.91 18.93 -0.86
C SER A 18 1.86 19.47 0.21
N LEU A 19 3.01 18.82 0.40
CA LEU A 19 4.04 19.27 1.35
C LEU A 19 4.58 20.67 1.03
N LEU A 20 4.62 21.04 -0.25
CA LEU A 20 5.07 22.35 -0.72
C LEU A 20 3.94 23.41 -0.74
N GLY A 21 2.69 23.03 -0.47
CA GLY A 21 1.54 23.93 -0.59
C GLY A 21 1.27 24.39 -2.03
N LYS A 22 1.46 23.49 -3.01
CA LYS A 22 1.42 23.76 -4.46
C LYS A 22 0.49 22.81 -5.25
N LEU A 23 -0.58 22.33 -4.63
CA LEU A 23 -1.54 21.43 -5.30
C LEU A 23 -2.24 22.10 -6.50
N ASP A 24 -2.30 23.42 -6.51
CA ASP A 24 -2.83 24.26 -7.61
C ASP A 24 -1.93 24.28 -8.86
N ALA A 25 -0.70 23.75 -8.78
CA ALA A 25 0.24 23.69 -9.89
C ALA A 25 -0.10 22.63 -10.95
N ILE A 26 -1.05 21.73 -10.68
CA ILE A 26 -1.47 20.66 -11.59
C ILE A 26 -2.98 20.70 -11.83
N ASN A 27 -3.42 20.07 -12.93
CA ASN A 27 -4.84 19.83 -13.14
C ASN A 27 -5.29 18.68 -12.24
N MET A 28 -5.89 19.04 -11.10
CA MET A 28 -6.29 18.08 -10.07
C MET A 28 -7.40 17.15 -10.54
N GLU A 29 -8.37 17.68 -11.29
CA GLU A 29 -9.50 16.90 -11.81
C GLU A 29 -9.02 15.77 -12.73
N LYS A 30 -8.11 16.08 -13.65
CA LYS A 30 -7.50 15.08 -14.56
C LYS A 30 -6.66 14.05 -13.82
N ALA A 31 -5.94 14.47 -12.78
CA ALA A 31 -5.14 13.56 -11.97
C ALA A 31 -6.02 12.56 -11.20
N VAL A 32 -7.11 13.05 -10.59
CA VAL A 32 -8.12 12.21 -9.92
C VAL A 32 -8.80 11.27 -10.91
N GLU A 33 -9.19 11.76 -12.10
CA GLU A 33 -9.79 10.95 -13.16
C GLU A 33 -8.88 9.76 -13.55
N PHE A 34 -7.58 10.01 -13.73
CA PHE A 34 -6.62 8.95 -14.04
C PHE A 34 -6.51 7.92 -12.91
N VAL A 35 -6.34 8.36 -11.65
CA VAL A 35 -6.22 7.44 -10.51
C VAL A 35 -7.47 6.57 -10.37
N LEU A 36 -8.67 7.15 -10.50
CA LEU A 36 -9.93 6.40 -10.45
C LEU A 36 -10.10 5.43 -11.62
N SER A 37 -9.56 5.74 -12.80
CA SER A 37 -9.56 4.82 -13.93
C SER A 37 -8.70 3.56 -13.73
N CYS A 38 -7.80 3.57 -12.72
CA CYS A 38 -6.98 2.41 -12.36
C CYS A 38 -7.68 1.43 -11.41
N ARG A 39 -8.92 1.73 -10.98
CA ARG A 39 -9.72 0.87 -10.11
C ARG A 39 -10.25 -0.36 -10.86
N ASN A 40 -10.20 -1.52 -10.21
CA ASN A 40 -10.70 -2.78 -10.73
C ASN A 40 -12.06 -3.17 -10.12
N PHE A 41 -12.67 -4.22 -10.66
CA PHE A 41 -13.98 -4.72 -10.21
C PHE A 41 -13.97 -5.22 -8.75
N ASP A 42 -12.80 -5.61 -8.24
CA ASP A 42 -12.59 -6.10 -6.88
C ASP A 42 -12.39 -4.96 -5.86
N GLY A 43 -12.56 -3.70 -6.29
CA GLY A 43 -12.33 -2.50 -5.50
C GLY A 43 -10.86 -2.05 -5.44
N GLY A 44 -9.93 -2.93 -5.79
CA GLY A 44 -8.49 -2.66 -5.77
C GLY A 44 -8.02 -1.77 -6.92
N PHE A 45 -6.72 -1.46 -6.91
CA PHE A 45 -6.08 -0.59 -7.89
C PHE A 45 -4.80 -1.22 -8.46
N GLY A 46 -4.62 -1.04 -9.77
CA GLY A 46 -3.39 -1.38 -10.47
C GLY A 46 -2.51 -0.16 -10.77
N SER A 47 -1.45 -0.37 -11.55
CA SER A 47 -0.52 0.69 -11.97
C SER A 47 -1.15 1.61 -13.03
N ARG A 48 -2.06 1.07 -13.83
CA ARG A 48 -2.78 1.74 -14.91
C ARG A 48 -4.10 1.01 -15.15
N PRO A 49 -5.04 1.58 -15.93
CA PRO A 49 -6.30 0.91 -16.24
C PRO A 49 -6.09 -0.50 -16.78
N GLY A 50 -6.79 -1.48 -16.20
CA GLY A 50 -6.70 -2.90 -16.55
C GLY A 50 -5.49 -3.67 -15.99
N SER A 51 -4.60 -3.03 -15.22
CA SER A 51 -3.57 -3.74 -14.45
C SER A 51 -4.17 -4.42 -13.22
N GLU A 52 -3.63 -5.57 -12.83
CA GLU A 52 -4.04 -6.32 -11.63
C GLU A 52 -3.96 -5.47 -10.35
N SER A 53 -4.92 -5.67 -9.45
CA SER A 53 -4.95 -5.08 -8.11
C SER A 53 -3.74 -5.52 -7.28
N HIS A 54 -3.03 -4.54 -6.71
CA HIS A 54 -1.83 -4.80 -5.92
C HIS A 54 -1.73 -3.86 -4.73
N ALA A 55 -1.45 -4.38 -3.52
CA ALA A 55 -1.47 -3.63 -2.27
C ALA A 55 -0.57 -2.38 -2.29
N GLY A 56 0.63 -2.46 -2.87
CA GLY A 56 1.50 -1.28 -3.02
C GLY A 56 0.95 -0.19 -3.95
N LEU A 57 0.18 -0.58 -4.99
CA LEU A 57 -0.44 0.36 -5.92
C LEU A 57 -1.73 0.93 -5.33
N ILE A 58 -2.47 0.11 -4.57
CA ILE A 58 -3.59 0.54 -3.74
C ILE A 58 -3.14 1.61 -2.75
N TYR A 59 -2.03 1.40 -2.04
CA TYR A 59 -1.47 2.44 -1.16
C TYR A 59 -1.25 3.76 -1.89
N CYS A 60 -0.66 3.73 -3.09
CA CYS A 60 -0.43 4.93 -3.89
C CYS A 60 -1.75 5.62 -4.27
N CYS A 61 -2.73 4.86 -4.75
CA CYS A 61 -4.03 5.41 -5.16
C CYS A 61 -4.84 5.94 -3.97
N VAL A 62 -4.92 5.19 -2.87
CA VAL A 62 -5.63 5.60 -1.65
C VAL A 62 -4.93 6.80 -1.01
N GLY A 63 -3.59 6.81 -0.95
CA GLY A 63 -2.80 7.94 -0.47
C GLY A 63 -3.03 9.19 -1.32
N PHE A 64 -3.07 9.05 -2.65
CA PHE A 64 -3.41 10.14 -3.55
C PHE A 64 -4.82 10.68 -3.26
N LEU A 65 -5.82 9.80 -3.16
CA LEU A 65 -7.21 10.19 -2.88
C LEU A 65 -7.36 10.82 -1.50
N SER A 66 -6.60 10.34 -0.50
CA SER A 66 -6.57 10.92 0.85
C SER A 66 -6.05 12.36 0.82
N ILE A 67 -4.88 12.59 0.20
CA ILE A 67 -4.26 13.92 0.11
C ILE A 67 -5.14 14.91 -0.67
N THR A 68 -5.84 14.43 -1.70
CA THR A 68 -6.71 15.27 -2.54
C THR A 68 -8.13 15.44 -2.00
N GLY A 69 -8.46 14.82 -0.86
CA GLY A 69 -9.79 14.87 -0.27
C GLY A 69 -10.86 14.23 -1.16
N LYS A 70 -10.54 13.08 -1.76
CA LYS A 70 -11.38 12.30 -2.69
C LYS A 70 -11.60 10.86 -2.27
N LEU A 71 -11.39 10.50 -1.00
CA LEU A 71 -11.62 9.13 -0.51
C LEU A 71 -13.08 8.69 -0.65
N GLU A 72 -14.04 9.62 -0.64
CA GLU A 72 -15.48 9.36 -0.82
C GLU A 72 -15.84 8.82 -2.22
N SER A 73 -14.91 8.89 -3.18
CA SER A 73 -15.10 8.39 -4.55
C SER A 73 -14.92 6.87 -4.69
N ILE A 74 -14.51 6.19 -3.62
CA ILE A 74 -14.29 4.74 -3.59
C ILE A 74 -15.15 4.06 -2.53
N ASP A 75 -15.46 2.80 -2.76
CA ASP A 75 -16.07 1.94 -1.74
C ASP A 75 -14.98 1.47 -0.77
N GLY A 76 -14.91 2.14 0.39
CA GLY A 76 -13.92 1.85 1.41
C GLY A 76 -14.07 0.49 2.09
N ASP A 77 -15.29 -0.06 2.15
CA ASP A 77 -15.53 -1.37 2.76
C ASP A 77 -15.15 -2.50 1.81
N LEU A 78 -15.48 -2.37 0.52
CA LEU A 78 -15.04 -3.34 -0.50
C LEU A 78 -13.51 -3.39 -0.59
N LEU A 79 -12.85 -2.22 -0.66
CA LEU A 79 -11.39 -2.16 -0.69
C LEU A 79 -10.75 -2.61 0.63
N GLY A 80 -11.38 -2.26 1.76
CA GLY A 80 -10.97 -2.73 3.08
C GLY A 80 -10.98 -4.25 3.19
N TRP A 81 -12.04 -4.89 2.67
CA TRP A 81 -12.15 -6.34 2.61
C TRP A 81 -11.05 -6.95 1.74
N TRP A 82 -10.82 -6.41 0.54
CA TRP A 82 -9.76 -6.90 -0.36
C TRP A 82 -8.38 -6.85 0.30
N LEU A 83 -8.10 -5.78 1.05
CA LEU A 83 -6.85 -5.57 1.78
C LEU A 83 -6.72 -6.49 2.99
N SER A 84 -7.79 -6.72 3.78
CA SER A 84 -7.74 -7.63 4.93
C SER A 84 -7.55 -9.09 4.49
N GLU A 85 -8.11 -9.49 3.36
CA GLU A 85 -7.91 -10.81 2.74
C GLU A 85 -6.49 -11.02 2.17
N ARG A 86 -5.56 -10.09 2.42
CA ARG A 86 -4.12 -10.30 2.19
C ARG A 86 -3.44 -10.98 3.36
N GLN A 87 -4.06 -11.04 4.55
CA GLN A 87 -3.43 -11.66 5.71
C GLN A 87 -3.50 -13.19 5.57
N LEU A 88 -2.34 -13.83 5.53
CA LEU A 88 -2.22 -15.27 5.35
C LEU A 88 -2.15 -16.00 6.69
N PRO A 89 -2.29 -17.34 6.73
CA PRO A 89 -2.16 -18.13 7.96
C PRO A 89 -0.83 -17.96 8.71
N SER A 90 0.22 -17.51 8.01
CA SER A 90 1.51 -17.16 8.62
C SER A 90 1.48 -15.88 9.48
N GLY A 91 0.40 -15.10 9.42
CA GLY A 91 0.27 -13.77 10.03
C GLY A 91 0.70 -12.63 9.10
N GLY A 92 1.60 -12.89 8.15
CA GLY A 92 2.08 -11.93 7.17
C GLY A 92 1.07 -11.59 6.08
N LEU A 93 1.28 -10.46 5.42
CA LEU A 93 0.43 -9.93 4.36
C LEU A 93 1.09 -10.14 2.99
N ASN A 94 0.30 -10.40 1.94
CA ASN A 94 0.79 -10.47 0.56
C ASN A 94 0.33 -9.27 -0.29
N GLY A 95 0.97 -9.08 -1.44
CA GLY A 95 0.67 -7.95 -2.32
C GLY A 95 -0.56 -8.14 -3.20
N ARG A 96 -0.93 -9.39 -3.48
CA ARG A 96 -2.04 -9.78 -4.36
C ARG A 96 -2.42 -11.24 -4.07
N PRO A 97 -3.61 -11.71 -4.49
CA PRO A 97 -4.06 -13.07 -4.25
C PRO A 97 -3.06 -14.13 -4.73
N GLU A 98 -3.05 -15.29 -4.07
CA GLU A 98 -2.23 -16.46 -4.46
C GLU A 98 -0.71 -16.18 -4.49
N LYS A 99 -0.23 -15.21 -3.70
CA LYS A 99 1.20 -14.93 -3.50
C LYS A 99 1.62 -15.12 -2.05
N LEU A 100 2.91 -15.32 -1.87
CA LEU A 100 3.56 -15.49 -0.57
C LEU A 100 3.51 -14.19 0.24
N PRO A 101 3.56 -14.25 1.59
CA PRO A 101 3.61 -13.06 2.43
C PRO A 101 4.96 -12.35 2.23
N ASP A 102 5.01 -11.06 2.53
CA ASP A 102 6.22 -10.25 2.46
C ASP A 102 6.08 -9.07 3.44
N VAL A 103 7.12 -8.85 4.24
CA VAL A 103 7.16 -7.81 5.30
C VAL A 103 6.75 -6.44 4.79
N CYS A 104 7.10 -6.05 3.56
CA CYS A 104 6.80 -4.69 3.10
C CYS A 104 5.29 -4.42 3.00
N TYR A 105 4.47 -5.44 2.77
CA TYR A 105 3.01 -5.30 2.76
C TYR A 105 2.42 -5.05 4.13
N SER A 106 3.17 -5.27 5.21
CA SER A 106 2.78 -4.82 6.55
C SER A 106 2.52 -3.31 6.55
N TRP A 107 3.39 -2.52 5.90
CA TRP A 107 3.13 -1.09 5.77
C TRP A 107 2.09 -0.78 4.70
N TRP A 108 2.25 -1.30 3.48
CA TRP A 108 1.38 -0.93 2.35
C TRP A 108 -0.10 -1.24 2.60
N VAL A 109 -0.40 -2.37 3.23
CA VAL A 109 -1.77 -2.75 3.58
C VAL A 109 -2.26 -1.98 4.80
N LEU A 110 -1.51 -1.95 5.91
CA LEU A 110 -1.98 -1.28 7.13
C LEU A 110 -2.17 0.22 6.92
N ALA A 111 -1.27 0.91 6.22
CA ALA A 111 -1.43 2.33 5.93
C ALA A 111 -2.67 2.61 5.08
N SER A 112 -2.95 1.75 4.09
CA SER A 112 -4.18 1.83 3.30
C SER A 112 -5.43 1.64 4.17
N LEU A 113 -5.43 0.61 5.02
CA LEU A 113 -6.54 0.36 5.95
C LEU A 113 -6.70 1.47 6.98
N ALA A 114 -5.61 2.10 7.44
CA ALA A 114 -5.65 3.23 8.35
C ALA A 114 -6.32 4.45 7.69
N MET A 115 -5.95 4.77 6.44
CA MET A 115 -6.60 5.84 5.67
C MET A 115 -8.10 5.58 5.45
N LEU A 116 -8.51 4.32 5.33
CA LEU A 116 -9.91 3.90 5.19
C LEU A 116 -10.66 3.77 6.53
N GLY A 117 -9.97 3.90 7.68
CA GLY A 117 -10.57 3.66 9.00
C GLY A 117 -10.95 2.19 9.25
N ARG A 118 -10.20 1.25 8.69
CA ARG A 118 -10.42 -0.21 8.74
C ARG A 118 -9.21 -0.98 9.27
N LEU A 119 -8.26 -0.32 9.94
CA LEU A 119 -7.07 -0.94 10.49
C LEU A 119 -7.37 -2.17 11.39
N HIS A 120 -8.47 -2.11 12.14
CA HIS A 120 -8.93 -3.17 13.02
C HIS A 120 -9.37 -4.47 12.31
N TRP A 121 -9.40 -4.51 10.98
CA TRP A 121 -9.76 -5.70 10.20
C TRP A 121 -8.59 -6.68 10.02
N VAL A 122 -7.38 -6.30 10.43
CA VAL A 122 -6.19 -7.16 10.41
C VAL A 122 -5.86 -7.63 11.83
N HIS A 123 -5.46 -8.90 11.96
CA HIS A 123 -5.00 -9.45 13.22
C HIS A 123 -3.59 -8.94 13.54
N GLY A 124 -3.50 -7.87 14.34
CA GLY A 124 -2.23 -7.21 14.68
C GLY A 124 -1.21 -8.14 15.35
N SER A 125 -1.63 -8.99 16.29
CA SER A 125 -0.72 -9.87 17.03
C SER A 125 -0.01 -10.89 16.14
N SER A 126 -0.70 -11.49 15.16
CA SER A 126 -0.08 -12.44 14.24
C SER A 126 0.81 -11.75 13.22
N LEU A 127 0.45 -10.54 12.78
CA LEU A 127 1.32 -9.74 11.91
C LEU A 127 2.60 -9.32 12.62
N GLN A 128 2.52 -8.87 13.87
CA GLN A 128 3.68 -8.54 14.69
C GLN A 128 4.63 -9.75 14.82
N GLN A 129 4.09 -10.94 15.09
CA GLN A 129 4.88 -12.17 15.15
C GLN A 129 5.58 -12.47 13.82
N PHE A 130 4.87 -12.30 12.69
CA PHE A 130 5.47 -12.47 11.37
C PHE A 130 6.61 -11.49 11.10
N ILE A 131 6.42 -10.19 11.37
CA ILE A 131 7.46 -9.16 11.15
C ILE A 131 8.69 -9.46 12.01
N LEU A 132 8.51 -9.75 13.30
CA LEU A 132 9.62 -10.06 14.21
C LEU A 132 10.37 -11.34 13.82
N ALA A 133 9.68 -12.32 13.23
CA ALA A 133 10.33 -13.53 12.68
C ALA A 133 11.21 -13.25 11.45
N CYS A 134 11.07 -12.08 10.81
CA CYS A 134 11.88 -11.65 9.68
C CYS A 134 13.08 -10.77 10.10
N GLN A 135 13.28 -10.54 11.40
CA GLN A 135 14.42 -9.79 11.91
C GLN A 135 15.67 -10.66 11.88
N ASP A 136 16.79 -10.12 11.41
CA ASP A 136 18.10 -10.77 11.58
C ASP A 136 18.56 -10.58 13.04
N PRO A 137 18.73 -11.66 13.83
CA PRO A 137 19.11 -11.55 15.23
C PRO A 137 20.61 -11.26 15.45
N GLU A 138 21.45 -11.45 14.43
CA GLU A 138 22.90 -11.26 14.52
C GLU A 138 23.33 -9.88 14.04
N THR A 139 22.84 -9.45 12.87
CA THR A 139 23.27 -8.20 12.23
C THR A 139 22.20 -7.10 12.24
N GLY A 140 20.97 -7.43 12.63
CA GLY A 140 19.84 -6.51 12.64
C GLY A 140 19.22 -6.26 11.26
N GLY A 141 18.18 -5.43 11.24
CA GLY A 141 17.36 -5.20 10.07
C GLY A 141 16.32 -6.30 9.85
N PHE A 142 15.47 -6.09 8.85
CA PHE A 142 14.41 -7.02 8.46
C PHE A 142 14.56 -7.42 6.99
N SER A 143 14.16 -8.65 6.68
CA SER A 143 14.04 -9.21 5.32
C SER A 143 12.57 -9.28 4.88
N ASP A 144 12.31 -9.72 3.65
CA ASP A 144 10.95 -9.99 3.16
C ASP A 144 10.26 -11.15 3.90
N ARG A 145 11.04 -12.16 4.32
CA ARG A 145 10.56 -13.40 4.97
C ARG A 145 11.57 -13.99 5.95
N PRO A 146 11.13 -14.87 6.89
CA PRO A 146 12.04 -15.53 7.82
C PRO A 146 13.14 -16.32 7.09
N GLY A 147 14.39 -16.14 7.52
CA GLY A 147 15.57 -16.82 6.97
C GLY A 147 16.13 -16.21 5.68
N HIS A 148 15.56 -15.11 5.19
CA HIS A 148 16.12 -14.35 4.07
C HIS A 148 17.10 -13.27 4.57
N MET A 149 17.89 -12.68 3.66
CA MET A 149 18.84 -11.60 3.95
C MET A 149 18.10 -10.28 4.20
N SER A 150 18.49 -9.56 5.25
CA SER A 150 17.90 -8.25 5.56
C SER A 150 18.35 -7.18 4.56
N ASP A 151 17.49 -6.18 4.35
CA ASP A 151 17.83 -5.02 3.53
C ASP A 151 17.17 -3.73 4.07
N PRO A 152 17.65 -2.54 3.67
CA PRO A 152 17.10 -1.27 4.16
C PRO A 152 15.61 -1.05 3.82
N PHE A 153 15.12 -1.62 2.70
CA PHE A 153 13.74 -1.45 2.26
C PHE A 153 12.78 -2.22 3.17
N HIS A 154 13.03 -3.50 3.40
CA HIS A 154 12.24 -4.30 4.33
C HIS A 154 12.44 -3.88 5.78
N THR A 155 13.63 -3.39 6.14
CA THR A 155 13.86 -2.78 7.46
C THR A 155 12.96 -1.57 7.70
N LEU A 156 12.88 -0.65 6.72
CA LEU A 156 11.99 0.51 6.80
C LEU A 156 10.53 0.08 6.97
N PHE A 157 10.04 -0.79 6.10
CA PHE A 157 8.62 -1.17 6.11
C PHE A 157 8.23 -2.15 7.20
N GLY A 158 9.18 -2.96 7.69
CA GLY A 158 9.00 -3.78 8.89
C GLY A 158 8.83 -2.92 10.13
N VAL A 159 9.70 -1.93 10.34
CA VAL A 159 9.57 -0.99 11.45
C VAL A 159 8.29 -0.15 11.32
N ALA A 160 7.99 0.36 10.13
CA ALA A 160 6.78 1.14 9.90
C ALA A 160 5.50 0.32 10.13
N GLY A 161 5.50 -0.97 9.77
CA GLY A 161 4.39 -1.89 10.04
C GLY A 161 4.21 -2.27 11.51
N LEU A 162 5.21 -2.05 12.37
CA LEU A 162 5.14 -2.26 13.81
C LEU A 162 4.67 -1.03 14.60
N SER A 163 4.57 0.14 13.95
CA SER A 163 4.15 1.41 14.57
C SER A 163 2.63 1.56 14.63
#